data_AF-A0A7G7SWS5-F1
#
_entry.id   AF-A0A7G7SWS5-F1
#
_cell.length_a   1.000
_cell.length_b   1.000
_cell.length_c   1.000
_cell.angle_alpha   90.00
_cell.angle_beta   90.00
_cell.angle_gamma   90.00
#
_symmetry.space_group_name_H-M   'P 1'
#
loop_
_entity.id
_entity.type
_entity.pdbx_description
1 polymer ?
#
loop_
_entity_poly.entity_id
_entity_poly.type
_entity_poly.pdbx_seq_one_letter_code
_entity_poly.pdbx_strand_id
1 'polypeptide(L)'
;MSTNWVIRVAGYGSFLFVGTEEEAEEMRRHKARWERAVAHKRPADAQEVAEQTPSRCDNHPGWGDRHITQSCWCDDESCYANALERREAATAPEVTSG
;
A
#
# COMPACT_ATOMS: atom_id res chain seq x y z
N MET A 1 11.86 -14.45 8.70
CA MET A 1 12.74 -13.32 8.32
C MET A 1 11.90 -12.06 8.38
N SER A 2 12.41 -10.98 8.96
CA SER A 2 11.70 -9.71 9.03
C SER A 2 11.81 -8.96 7.71
N THR A 3 10.71 -8.34 7.29
CA THR A 3 10.60 -7.57 6.03
C THR A 3 10.05 -6.19 6.35
N ASN A 4 10.30 -5.21 5.47
CA ASN A 4 9.67 -3.90 5.55
C ASN A 4 8.29 -3.94 4.87
N TRP A 5 7.29 -3.42 5.57
CA TRP A 5 5.90 -3.38 5.13
C TRP A 5 5.42 -1.94 5.09
N VAL A 6 4.69 -1.58 4.05
CA VAL A 6 3.89 -0.35 4.05
C VAL A 6 2.51 -0.69 4.58
N ILE A 7 2.12 -0.02 5.67
CA ILE A 7 0.77 -0.07 6.21
C ILE A 7 0.11 1.26 5.92
N ARG A 8 -1.02 1.20 5.22
CA ARG A 8 -1.86 2.35 4.90
C ARG A 8 -3.15 2.27 5.67
N VAL A 9 -3.58 3.38 6.25
CA VAL A 9 -4.84 3.49 7.00
C VAL A 9 -5.58 4.70 6.45
N ALA A 10 -6.82 4.50 5.99
CA ALA A 10 -7.64 5.58 5.47
C ALA A 10 -7.82 6.69 6.53
N GLY A 11 -7.76 7.95 6.12
CA GLY A 11 -7.81 9.12 7.01
C GLY A 11 -6.55 9.38 7.87
N TYR A 12 -5.68 8.40 8.10
CA TYR A 12 -4.45 8.58 8.89
C TYR A 12 -3.19 8.76 8.03
N GLY A 13 -3.08 8.01 6.92
CA GLY A 13 -1.91 8.02 6.04
C GLY A 13 -1.24 6.66 5.95
N SER A 14 0.05 6.63 5.61
CA SER A 14 0.83 5.38 5.56
C SER A 14 2.15 5.49 6.30
N PHE A 15 2.64 4.35 6.78
CA PHE A 15 3.90 4.25 7.50
C PHE A 15 4.60 2.92 7.20
N LEU A 16 5.91 2.88 7.46
CA LEU A 16 6.71 1.65 7.37
C LEU A 16 6.66 0.87 8.68
N PHE A 17 6.60 -0.45 8.56
CA PHE A 17 6.64 -1.39 9.67
C PHE A 17 7.65 -2.50 9.37
N VAL A 18 8.59 -2.72 10.29
CA VAL A 18 9.58 -3.81 10.20
C VAL A 18 9.08 -4.98 11.03
N GLY A 19 8.86 -6.12 10.38
CA GLY A 19 8.43 -7.34 11.08
C GLY A 19 8.15 -8.50 10.15
N THR A 20 7.65 -9.60 10.70
CA THR A 20 7.10 -10.70 9.91
C THR A 20 5.80 -10.26 9.21
N GLU A 21 5.31 -11.10 8.30
CA GLU A 21 4.02 -10.91 7.66
C GLU A 21 2.89 -10.82 8.69
N GLU A 22 2.91 -11.70 9.69
CA GLU A 22 1.91 -11.80 10.75
C GLU A 22 1.92 -10.55 11.64
N GLU A 23 3.11 -10.10 12.06
CA GLU A 23 3.27 -8.88 12.87
C GLU A 23 2.75 -7.65 12.12
N ALA A 24 3.02 -7.57 10.82
CA ALA A 24 2.55 -6.48 9.99
C ALA A 24 1.02 -6.52 9.77
N GLU A 25 0.44 -7.71 9.66
CA GLU A 25 -1.01 -7.89 9.58
C GLU A 25 -1.70 -7.56 10.92
N GLU A 26 -1.10 -7.93 12.04
CA GLU A 26 -1.56 -7.53 13.37
C GLU A 26 -1.53 -6.01 13.51
N MET A 27 -0.44 -5.37 13.12
CA MET A 27 -0.31 -3.91 13.14
C MET A 27 -1.36 -3.23 12.25
N ARG A 28 -1.60 -3.75 11.05
CA ARG A 28 -2.66 -3.26 10.13
C ARG A 28 -4.04 -3.32 10.82
N ARG A 29 -4.39 -4.47 11.41
CA ARG A 29 -5.67 -4.66 12.12
C ARG A 29 -5.79 -3.79 13.36
N HIS A 30 -4.70 -3.62 14.09
CA HIS A 30 -4.66 -2.78 15.28
C HIS A 30 -4.97 -1.33 14.90
N LYS A 31 -4.26 -0.80 13.88
CA LYS A 31 -4.47 0.58 13.41
C LYS A 31 -5.84 0.79 12.78
N ALA A 32 -6.33 -0.15 11.97
CA ALA A 32 -7.69 -0.11 11.44
C ALA A 32 -8.74 0.03 12.55
N ARG A 33 -8.59 -0.76 13.62
CA ARG A 33 -9.49 -0.70 14.78
C ARG A 33 -9.37 0.61 15.55
N TRP A 34 -8.15 1.10 15.75
CA TRP A 34 -7.88 2.35 16.45
C TRP A 34 -8.47 3.55 15.72
N GLU A 35 -8.20 3.66 14.42
CA GLU A 35 -8.66 4.78 13.59
C GLU A 35 -10.10 4.62 13.10
N ARG A 36 -10.73 3.46 13.38
CA ARG A 36 -12.05 3.07 12.84
C ARG A 36 -12.12 3.22 11.31
N ALA A 37 -11.05 2.78 10.65
CA ALA A 37 -10.82 2.96 9.22
C ALA A 37 -10.41 1.66 8.56
N VAL A 38 -10.59 1.57 7.24
CA VAL A 38 -9.99 0.49 6.46
C VAL A 38 -8.49 0.70 6.35
N ALA A 39 -7.74 -0.39 6.53
CA ALA A 39 -6.29 -0.39 6.41
C ALA A 39 -5.82 -1.53 5.51
N HIS A 40 -4.72 -1.28 4.81
CA HIS A 40 -4.10 -2.18 3.86
C HIS A 40 -2.62 -2.38 4.18
N LYS A 41 -2.09 -3.52 3.76
CA LYS A 41 -0.69 -3.89 3.91
C LYS A 41 -0.12 -4.29 2.56
N ARG A 42 1.13 -3.90 2.28
CA ARG A 42 1.94 -4.49 1.21
C ARG A 42 3.42 -4.52 1.60
N PRO A 43 4.25 -5.36 0.95
CA PRO A 43 5.70 -5.22 1.05
C PRO A 43 6.14 -3.81 0.61
N ALA A 44 7.11 -3.25 1.33
CA ALA A 44 7.80 -2.03 0.90
C ALA A 44 8.79 -2.36 -0.22
N ASP A 45 8.94 -1.45 -1.17
CA ASP A 45 10.02 -1.57 -2.16
C ASP A 45 11.36 -1.07 -1.62
N ALA A 46 12.44 -1.33 -2.35
CA ALA A 46 13.79 -0.98 -1.92
C ALA A 46 14.00 0.53 -1.74
N GLN A 47 13.30 1.35 -2.52
CA GLN A 47 13.40 2.81 -2.45
C GLN A 47 12.72 3.34 -1.18
N GLU A 48 11.51 2.87 -0.88
CA GLU A 48 10.78 3.24 0.34
C GLU A 48 11.57 2.87 1.60
N VAL A 49 12.26 1.73 1.59
CA VAL A 49 13.14 1.32 2.68
C VAL A 49 14.38 2.21 2.79
N ALA A 50 15.02 2.54 1.66
CA ALA A 50 16.18 3.41 1.64
C ALA A 50 15.86 4.83 2.12
N GLU A 51 14.71 5.36 1.74
CA GLU A 51 14.22 6.71 2.09
C GLU A 51 13.49 6.75 3.44
N GLN A 52 13.28 5.58 4.06
CA GLN A 52 12.49 5.43 5.30
C GLN A 52 11.10 6.07 5.20
N THR A 53 10.53 6.14 3.99
CA THR A 53 9.31 6.87 3.71
C THR A 53 8.47 6.12 2.66
N PRO A 54 7.18 5.84 2.92
CA PRO A 54 6.27 5.39 1.88
C PRO A 54 6.09 6.48 0.83
N SER A 55 6.56 6.23 -0.39
CA SER A 55 6.54 7.21 -1.49
C SER A 55 5.58 6.80 -2.61
N ARG A 56 5.20 5.52 -2.69
CA ARG A 56 4.39 5.00 -3.81
C ARG A 56 2.89 4.91 -3.50
N CYS A 57 2.09 5.58 -4.32
CA CYS A 57 0.65 5.34 -4.44
C CYS A 57 0.38 4.31 -5.56
N ASP A 58 -0.27 3.19 -5.23
CA ASP A 58 -0.56 2.13 -6.22
C ASP A 58 -1.68 2.48 -7.23
N ASN A 59 -2.42 3.58 -7.01
CA ASN A 59 -3.55 3.96 -7.88
C ASN A 59 -3.19 4.96 -9.00
N HIS A 60 -2.02 5.59 -8.92
CA HIS A 60 -1.50 6.53 -9.93
C HIS A 60 -0.20 6.01 -10.55
N PRO A 61 -0.26 4.94 -11.38
CA PRO A 61 0.92 4.49 -12.10
C PRO A 61 1.42 5.61 -13.02
N GLY A 62 2.69 6.02 -12.85
CA GLY A 62 3.32 7.11 -13.62
C GLY A 62 3.31 8.49 -12.96
N TRP A 63 2.73 8.64 -11.75
CA TRP A 63 3.03 9.79 -10.90
C TRP A 63 4.43 9.61 -10.28
N GLY A 64 5.45 9.97 -11.06
CA GLY A 64 6.83 10.04 -10.60
C GLY A 64 6.98 11.02 -9.43
N ASP A 65 7.81 10.60 -8.46
CA ASP A 65 8.44 11.39 -7.40
C ASP A 65 7.53 12.16 -6.41
N ARG A 66 6.20 12.04 -6.50
CA ARG A 66 5.30 12.68 -5.53
C ARG A 66 5.03 11.76 -4.34
N HIS A 67 5.58 12.14 -3.18
CA HIS A 67 5.26 11.51 -1.90
C HIS A 67 3.75 11.46 -1.67
N ILE A 68 3.26 10.28 -1.27
CA ILE A 68 1.83 10.08 -0.96
C ILE A 68 1.33 11.09 0.09
N THR A 69 2.24 11.55 0.96
CA THR A 69 1.99 12.46 2.08
C THR A 69 1.85 13.92 1.65
N GLN A 70 2.24 14.29 0.43
CA GLN A 70 2.26 15.69 -0.02
C GLN A 70 1.15 16.06 -1.01
N SER A 71 0.60 15.10 -1.79
CA SER A 71 -0.34 15.45 -2.88
C SER A 71 -1.31 14.35 -3.31
N CYS A 72 -1.37 13.21 -2.62
CA CYS A 72 -2.35 12.18 -2.96
C CYS A 72 -3.67 12.48 -2.25
N TRP A 73 -4.66 13.03 -2.95
CA TRP A 73 -6.07 13.15 -2.50
C TRP A 73 -6.78 11.80 -2.54
N CYS A 74 -6.04 10.77 -2.16
CA CYS A 74 -6.35 9.37 -2.37
C CYS A 74 -7.04 8.78 -1.15
N ASP A 75 -7.45 9.61 -0.21
CA ASP A 75 -7.95 9.33 1.13
C ASP A 75 -9.26 8.52 1.18
N ASP A 76 -9.88 8.22 0.04
CA ASP A 76 -11.02 7.30 -0.06
C ASP A 76 -10.64 5.83 -0.33
N GLU A 77 -11.53 4.92 0.07
CA GLU A 77 -11.37 3.46 -0.08
C GLU A 77 -11.36 2.99 -1.54
N SER A 78 -11.93 3.79 -2.45
CA SER A 78 -12.09 3.48 -3.88
C SER A 78 -10.73 3.35 -4.58
N CYS A 79 -9.72 4.04 -4.06
CA CYS A 79 -8.39 4.13 -4.62
C CYS A 79 -7.58 2.82 -4.52
N TYR A 80 -7.69 2.09 -3.41
CA TYR A 80 -6.95 0.83 -3.24
C TYR A 80 -7.65 -0.35 -3.91
N ALA A 81 -8.99 -0.38 -3.94
CA ALA A 81 -9.75 -1.38 -4.68
C ALA A 81 -9.34 -1.38 -6.17
N ASN A 82 -9.33 -0.19 -6.79
CA ASN A 82 -8.88 -0.02 -8.18
C ASN A 82 -7.41 -0.43 -8.39
N ALA A 83 -6.53 -0.19 -7.40
CA ALA A 83 -5.13 -0.57 -7.47
C ALA A 83 -4.91 -2.09 -7.35
N LEU A 84 -5.67 -2.76 -6.47
CA LEU A 84 -5.69 -4.22 -6.37
C LEU A 84 -6.19 -4.85 -7.67
N GLU A 85 -7.33 -4.39 -8.18
CA GLU A 85 -7.89 -4.87 -9.45
C GLU A 85 -6.89 -4.72 -10.61
N ARG A 86 -6.18 -3.59 -10.69
CA ARG A 86 -5.12 -3.39 -11.69
C ARG A 86 -3.91 -4.29 -11.50
N ARG A 87 -3.49 -4.58 -10.26
CA ARG A 87 -2.39 -5.52 -10.00
C ARG A 87 -2.80 -6.93 -10.35
N GLU A 88 -3.99 -7.36 -9.95
CA GLU A 88 -4.55 -8.67 -10.29
C GLU A 88 -4.66 -8.83 -11.82
N ALA A 89 -5.17 -7.80 -12.52
CA ALA A 89 -5.22 -7.78 -13.98
C ALA A 89 -3.84 -7.82 -14.64
N ALA A 90 -2.83 -7.11 -14.10
CA ALA A 90 -1.47 -7.14 -14.61
C ALA A 90 -0.74 -8.48 -14.35
N THR A 91 -1.17 -9.23 -13.34
CA THR A 91 -0.65 -10.57 -13.03
C THR A 91 -1.45 -11.71 -13.67
N ALA A 92 -2.61 -11.42 -14.26
CA ALA A 92 -3.40 -12.42 -14.96
C ALA A 92 -2.70 -12.78 -16.29
N PRO A 93 -2.47 -14.07 -16.58
CA PRO A 93 -1.87 -14.48 -17.85
C PRO A 93 -2.81 -14.10 -18.99
N GLU A 94 -2.26 -13.50 -20.05
CA GLU A 94 -3.01 -13.20 -21.29
C GLU A 94 -3.62 -14.50 -21.83
N VAL A 95 -4.92 -14.70 -21.59
CA VAL A 95 -5.68 -15.74 -22.27
C VAL A 95 -5.84 -15.29 -23.71
N THR A 96 -4.85 -15.64 -24.54
CA THR A 96 -4.93 -15.53 -25.99
C THR A 96 -5.94 -16.57 -26.47
N SER A 97 -7.19 -16.15 -26.63
CA SER A 97 -8.19 -16.92 -27.36
C SER A 97 -7.81 -16.89 -28.85
N GLY A 98 -7.39 -18.05 -29.36
CA GLY A 98 -7.19 -18.30 -30.79
C GLY A 98 -8.50 -18.61 -31.51
#